data_AF-A0A7C2UVH8-F1
#
_entry.id   AF-A0A7C2UVH8-F1
#
_cell.length_a   1.000
_cell.length_b   1.000
_cell.length_c   1.000
_cell.angle_alpha   90.00
_cell.angle_beta   90.00
_cell.angle_gamma   90.00
#
_symmetry.space_group_name_H-M   'P 1'
#
loop_
_entity.id
_entity.type
_entity.pdbx_description
1 polymer ?
#
loop_
_entity_poly.entity_id
_entity_poly.type
_entity_poly.pdbx_seq_one_letter_code
_entity_poly.pdbx_strand_id
1 'polypeptide(L)' 'MRAKKRALPAHSEPIDPHRDTLGLRAFLEKTANNAPFGVLITLQDGAEIPDPRIVALPLSTLLLMR' A
#
# COMPACT_ATOMS: atom_id res chain seq x y z
N MET A 1 23.35 9.79 29.47
CA MET A 1 21.93 9.98 29.10
C MET A 1 21.68 9.33 27.75
N ARG A 2 20.99 8.18 27.70
CA ARG A 2 20.64 7.47 26.45
C ARG A 2 19.19 7.80 26.15
N ALA A 3 18.93 8.61 25.13
CA ALA A 3 17.56 8.90 24.71
C ALA A 3 16.90 7.57 24.31
N LYS A 4 15.93 7.11 25.11
CA LYS A 4 15.03 6.03 24.72
C LYS A 4 14.27 6.54 23.50
N LYS A 5 14.64 6.07 22.30
CA LYS A 5 13.76 6.18 21.11
C LYS A 5 12.43 5.58 21.54
N ARG A 6 11.42 6.44 21.62
CA ARG A 6 10.04 6.08 21.93
C ARG A 6 9.55 5.24 20.75
N ALA A 7 9.65 3.93 20.86
CA ALA A 7 9.05 3.02 19.90
C ALA A 7 7.53 3.24 19.98
N LEU A 8 6.98 3.90 18.95
CA LEU A 8 5.55 3.94 18.73
C LEU A 8 5.08 2.48 18.58
N PRO A 9 3.94 2.08 19.16
CA PRO A 9 3.42 0.74 18.94
C PRO A 9 3.16 0.57 17.44
N ALA A 10 4.06 -0.19 16.81
CA ALA A 10 3.93 -0.65 15.45
C ALA A 10 2.74 -1.62 15.41
N HIS A 11 1.54 -1.11 15.15
CA HIS A 11 0.48 -1.92 14.54
C HIS A 11 0.92 -2.16 13.09
N SER A 12 1.95 -2.98 12.91
CA SER A 12 2.65 -3.21 11.65
C SER A 12 2.65 -4.69 11.36
N GLU A 13 1.46 -5.29 11.33
CA GLU A 13 1.36 -6.54 10.58
C GLU A 13 1.73 -6.24 9.13
N PRO A 14 2.60 -7.05 8.52
CA PRO A 14 2.86 -6.95 7.09
C PRO A 14 1.55 -6.99 6.32
N ILE A 15 1.45 -6.18 5.27
CA ILE A 15 0.30 -6.21 4.35
C ILE A 15 0.17 -7.63 3.80
N ASP A 16 -1.01 -8.23 3.93
CA ASP A 16 -1.34 -9.47 3.22
C ASP A 16 -1.62 -9.10 1.76
N PRO A 17 -0.76 -9.47 0.80
CA PRO A 17 -0.86 -9.01 -0.57
C PRO A 17 -2.12 -9.50 -1.29
N HIS A 18 -2.81 -10.51 -0.75
CA HIS A 18 -4.05 -11.04 -1.31
C HIS A 18 -5.27 -10.49 -0.58
N ARG A 19 -5.28 -10.54 0.75
CA ARG A 19 -6.43 -10.13 1.55
C ARG A 19 -6.62 -8.62 1.50
N ASP A 20 -5.55 -7.87 1.67
CA ASP A 20 -5.63 -6.41 1.80
C ASP A 20 -5.78 -5.71 0.44
N THR A 21 -5.50 -6.41 -0.67
CA THR A 21 -5.69 -5.89 -2.04
C THR A 21 -6.97 -6.38 -2.72
N LEU A 22 -7.77 -7.25 -2.08
CA LEU A 22 -8.94 -7.88 -2.71
C LEU A 22 -9.90 -6.87 -3.35
N GLY A 23 -10.21 -5.79 -2.64
CA GLY A 23 -11.10 -4.73 -3.14
C GLY A 23 -10.53 -4.02 -4.37
N LEU A 24 -9.23 -3.72 -4.37
CA LEU A 24 -8.55 -3.08 -5.49
C LEU A 24 -8.49 -4.00 -6.70
N ARG A 25 -8.16 -5.29 -6.52
CA ARG A 25 -8.15 -6.28 -7.61
C ARG A 25 -9.54 -6.46 -8.21
N ALA A 26 -10.58 -6.61 -7.37
CA ALA A 26 -11.95 -6.71 -7.83
C ALA A 26 -12.43 -5.44 -8.56
N PHE A 27 -11.90 -4.26 -8.21
CA PHE A 27 -12.15 -3.03 -8.95
C PHE A 27 -11.49 -3.04 -10.34
N LEU A 28 -10.24 -3.50 -10.44
CA LEU A 28 -9.49 -3.59 -11.70
C LEU A 28 -10.04 -4.68 -12.64
N GLU A 29 -10.63 -5.74 -12.11
CA GLU A 29 -11.25 -6.81 -12.91
C GLU A 29 -12.53 -6.37 -13.61
N LYS A 30 -13.25 -5.38 -13.07
CA LYS A 30 -14.48 -4.88 -13.68
C LYS A 30 -14.16 -4.04 -14.91
N THR A 31 -14.41 -4.59 -16.09
CA THR A 31 -14.20 -3.91 -17.39
C THR A 31 -14.89 -2.55 -17.47
N ALA A 32 -16.08 -2.41 -16.86
CA ALA A 32 -16.82 -1.15 -16.79
C ALA A 32 -16.06 0.00 -16.08
N ASN A 33 -15.12 -0.32 -15.18
CA ASN A 33 -14.31 0.68 -14.50
C ASN A 33 -13.17 1.22 -15.37
N ASN A 34 -12.83 0.53 -16.48
CA ASN A 34 -11.79 0.91 -17.43
C ASN A 34 -10.49 1.41 -16.76
N ALA A 35 -10.05 0.69 -15.71
CA ALA A 35 -8.91 1.07 -14.89
C ALA A 35 -7.68 0.23 -15.29
N PRO A 36 -6.68 0.80 -15.97
CA PRO A 36 -5.51 0.04 -16.44
C PRO A 36 -4.58 -0.39 -15.30
N PHE A 37 -4.59 0.33 -14.18
CA PHE A 37 -3.81 0.02 -12.98
C PHE A 37 -4.46 0.64 -11.73
N GLY A 38 -4.01 0.19 -10.56
CA GLY A 38 -4.41 0.71 -9.25
C GLY A 38 -3.20 1.14 -8.44
N VAL A 39 -3.40 2.07 -7.52
CA VAL A 39 -2.37 2.50 -6.57
C VAL A 39 -2.79 2.08 -5.17
N LEU A 40 -1.96 1.28 -4.50
CA LEU A 40 -2.13 0.92 -3.10
C LEU A 40 -1.31 1.87 -2.23
N ILE A 41 -1.97 2.67 -1.40
CA ILE A 41 -1.28 3.57 -0.48
C ILE A 41 -0.88 2.81 0.77
N THR A 42 0.42 2.81 1.08
CA THR A 42 0.99 2.09 2.22
C THR A 42 1.56 3.05 3.26
N LEU A 43 1.66 2.63 4.52
CA LEU A 43 2.33 3.42 5.55
C LEU A 43 3.86 3.37 5.43
N GLN A 44 4.38 2.27 4.89
CA GLN A 44 5.81 2.02 4.72
C GLN A 44 6.11 1.51 3.31
N ASP A 45 7.36 1.66 2.89
CA ASP A 45 7.90 1.05 1.68
C ASP A 45 7.99 -0.48 1.75
N GLY A 46 8.20 -1.11 0.60
CA GLY A 46 8.57 -2.53 0.50
C GLY A 46 7.40 -3.50 0.51
N ALA A 47 6.17 -3.04 0.26
CA ALA A 47 5.05 -3.94 0.05
C ALA A 47 5.19 -4.67 -1.29
N GLU A 48 5.37 -5.99 -1.25
CA GLU A 48 5.40 -6.84 -2.43
C GLU A 48 3.98 -7.20 -2.86
N ILE A 49 3.55 -6.69 -4.01
CA ILE A 49 2.21 -6.95 -4.55
C ILE A 49 2.32 -7.86 -5.79
N PRO A 50 1.73 -9.08 -5.77
CA PRO A 50 1.83 -10.03 -6.87
C PRO A 50 1.13 -9.61 -8.17
N ASP A 51 0.09 -8.77 -8.10
CA ASP A 51 -0.63 -8.30 -9.29
C ASP A 51 0.15 -7.13 -9.93
N PRO A 52 0.68 -7.29 -11.15
CA PRO A 52 1.52 -6.27 -11.79
C PRO A 52 0.76 -4.99 -12.14
N ARG A 53 -0.58 -5.00 -12.08
CA ARG A 53 -1.43 -3.81 -12.29
C ARG A 53 -1.57 -2.96 -11.03
N ILE A 54 -1.02 -3.39 -9.88
CA ILE A 54 -1.09 -2.65 -8.63
C ILE A 54 0.29 -2.12 -8.28
N VAL A 55 0.40 -0.80 -8.15
CA VAL A 55 1.61 -0.12 -7.69
C VAL A 55 1.45 0.26 -6.23
N ALA A 56 2.32 -0.26 -5.36
CA ALA A 56 2.39 0.19 -3.98
C ALA A 56 3.13 1.54 -3.92
N LEU A 57 2.54 2.52 -3.23
CA LEU A 57 3.07 3.86 -3.06
C LEU A 57 2.98 4.26 -1.58
N PRO A 58 4.10 4.57 -0.91
CA PRO A 58 4.04 5.09 0.45
C PRO A 58 3.27 6.40 0.53
N LEU A 59 2.52 6.57 1.60
CA LEU A 59 1.78 7.79 1.89
C LEU A 59 2.69 9.03 1.89
N SER A 60 3.92 8.91 2.41
CA SER A 60 4.92 9.97 2.36
C SER A 60 5.21 10.43 0.93
N THR A 61 5.34 9.50 -0.03
CA THR A 61 5.59 9.81 -1.43
C THR A 61 4.38 10.51 -2.06
N LEU A 62 3.16 10.00 -1.80
CA LEU A 62 1.93 10.63 -2.30
C LEU A 62 1.81 12.09 -1.84
N LEU A 63 2.10 12.37 -0.57
CA LEU A 63 2.00 13.72 0.00
C LEU A 63 3.05 14.70 -0.54
N LEU A 64 4.10 14.22 -1.21
CA LEU A 64 5.14 15.03 -1.84
C LEU A 64 4.87 15.30 -3.33
N MET A 65 3.89 14.64 -3.94
CA MET A 65 3.46 14.90 -5.31
C MET A 65 2.62 16.18 -5.33
N ARG A 66 3.21 17.25 -5.86
CA ARG A 66 2.60 18.57 -6.04
C ARG A 66 2.46 18.90 -7.52
#